data_AF-H5WLN6-F1
#
_entry.id   AF-H5WLN6-F1
#
_cell.length_a   1.000
_cell.length_b   1.000
_cell.length_c   1.000
_cell.angle_alpha   90.00
_cell.angle_beta   90.00
_cell.angle_gamma   90.00
#
_symmetry.space_group_name_H-M   'P 1'
#
loop_
_entity.id
_entity.type
_entity.pdbx_description
1 polymer ?
#
loop_
_entity_poly.entity_id
_entity_poly.type
_entity_poly.pdbx_seq_one_letter_code
_entity_poly.pdbx_strand_id
1 'polypeptide(L)'
;MTTLASIRRNAPALAAIVSALLSQAALAQGFDKINTTVTNVNTILVTISIAVVTIAIIWAGFKMIFQGARLADVANVLIGGTLVGGAAAFASYIVT
;
A
#
# COMPACT_ATOMS: atom_id res chain seq x y z
N MET A 1 -44.16 -15.36 36.46
CA MET A 1 -43.20 -14.42 37.06
C MET A 1 -41.73 -14.89 37.05
N THR A 2 -41.42 -16.09 36.55
CA THR A 2 -40.06 -16.68 36.58
C THR A 2 -39.16 -16.28 35.40
N THR A 3 -39.73 -15.82 34.28
CA THR A 3 -39.00 -15.38 33.08
C THR A 3 -38.16 -14.12 33.30
N LEU A 4 -38.66 -13.17 34.10
CA LEU A 4 -37.95 -11.91 34.40
C LEU A 4 -36.66 -12.13 35.23
N ALA A 5 -36.62 -13.17 36.07
CA ALA A 5 -35.44 -13.53 36.86
C ALA A 5 -34.35 -14.20 36.00
N SER A 6 -34.74 -15.00 35.00
CA SER A 6 -33.80 -15.66 34.09
C SER A 6 -33.04 -14.68 33.18
N ILE A 7 -33.71 -13.62 32.72
CA ILE A 7 -33.13 -12.57 31.89
C ILE A 7 -32.09 -11.77 32.68
N ARG A 8 -32.39 -11.40 33.94
CA ARG A 8 -31.42 -10.70 34.80
C ARG A 8 -30.19 -11.55 35.12
N ARG A 9 -30.32 -12.87 35.20
CA ARG A 9 -29.20 -13.78 35.49
C ARG A 9 -28.29 -14.02 34.28
N ASN A 10 -28.83 -13.96 33.06
CA ASN A 10 -28.06 -14.12 31.83
C ASN A 10 -27.57 -12.80 31.22
N ALA A 11 -28.13 -11.66 31.68
CA ALA A 11 -27.70 -10.31 31.29
C ALA A 11 -26.18 -10.05 31.41
N PRO A 12 -25.47 -10.44 32.50
CA PRO A 12 -24.03 -10.21 32.59
C PRO A 12 -23.21 -11.07 31.60
N ALA A 13 -23.67 -12.29 31.29
CA ALA A 13 -23.00 -13.16 30.32
C ALA A 13 -23.15 -12.63 28.89
N LEU A 14 -24.32 -12.11 28.53
CA LEU A 14 -24.56 -11.46 27.24
C LEU A 14 -23.75 -10.16 27.11
N ALA A 15 -23.65 -9.37 28.17
CA ALA A 15 -22.82 -8.15 28.19
C ALA A 15 -21.31 -8.46 28.04
N ALA A 16 -20.82 -9.54 28.63
CA ALA A 16 -19.44 -10.01 28.49
C ALA A 16 -19.11 -10.45 27.05
N ILE A 17 -20.04 -11.15 26.39
CA ILE A 17 -19.88 -11.57 24.99
C ILE A 17 -19.87 -10.35 24.06
N VAL A 18 -20.77 -9.38 24.28
CA VAL A 18 -20.81 -8.13 23.49
C VAL A 18 -19.51 -7.33 23.67
N SER A 19 -18.99 -7.19 24.89
CA SER A 19 -17.73 -6.48 25.14
C SER A 19 -16.49 -7.19 24.58
N ALA A 20 -16.48 -8.53 24.55
CA ALA A 20 -15.44 -9.31 23.87
C ALA A 20 -15.49 -9.13 22.34
N LEU A 21 -16.68 -9.14 21.74
CA LEU A 21 -16.88 -8.90 20.31
C LEU A 21 -16.49 -7.46 19.91
N LEU A 22 -16.82 -6.47 20.75
CA LEU A 22 -16.42 -5.07 20.56
C LEU A 22 -14.90 -4.89 20.70
N SER A 23 -14.24 -5.64 21.58
CA SER A 23 -12.78 -5.61 21.72
C SER A 23 -12.08 -6.24 20.51
N GLN A 24 -12.65 -7.33 19.96
CA GLN A 24 -12.17 -7.94 18.72
C GLN A 24 -12.35 -6.98 17.53
N ALA A 25 -13.48 -6.28 17.46
CA ALA A 25 -13.74 -5.25 16.45
C ALA A 25 -12.80 -4.04 16.60
N ALA A 26 -12.48 -3.61 17.81
CA ALA A 26 -11.53 -2.54 18.07
C ALA A 26 -10.08 -2.91 17.67
N LEU A 27 -9.67 -4.17 17.88
CA LEU A 27 -8.39 -4.68 17.37
C LEU A 27 -8.38 -4.76 15.84
N ALA A 28 -9.45 -5.27 15.22
CA ALA A 28 -9.58 -5.32 13.76
C ALA A 28 -9.51 -3.93 13.11
N GLN A 29 -10.14 -2.93 13.73
CA GLN A 29 -10.11 -1.53 13.27
C GLN A 29 -8.69 -0.94 13.24
N GLY A 30 -7.78 -1.42 14.11
CA GLY A 30 -6.36 -1.05 14.09
C GLY A 30 -5.64 -1.60 12.85
N PHE A 31 -5.93 -2.84 12.47
CA PHE A 31 -5.36 -3.47 11.27
C PHE A 31 -5.93 -2.87 9.98
N ASP A 32 -7.21 -2.49 9.95
CA ASP A 32 -7.82 -1.81 8.79
C ASP A 32 -7.13 -0.48 8.49
N LYS A 33 -6.77 0.27 9.54
CA LYS A 33 -6.03 1.53 9.39
C LYS A 33 -4.63 1.28 8.83
N ILE A 34 -3.93 0.26 9.31
CA ILE A 34 -2.59 -0.10 8.83
C ILE A 34 -2.65 -0.53 7.36
N ASN A 35 -3.59 -1.39 6.98
CA ASN A 35 -3.80 -1.82 5.60
C ASN A 35 -4.02 -0.60 4.69
N THR A 36 -4.90 0.32 5.09
CA THR A 36 -5.16 1.57 4.36
C THR A 36 -3.89 2.40 4.20
N THR A 37 -3.09 2.55 5.25
CA THR A 37 -1.82 3.30 5.19
C THR A 37 -0.82 2.62 4.25
N VAL A 38 -0.66 1.30 4.31
CA VAL A 38 0.25 0.55 3.45
C VAL A 38 -0.16 0.67 1.98
N THR A 39 -1.45 0.57 1.67
CA THR A 39 -1.98 0.77 0.30
C THR A 39 -1.74 2.20 -0.20
N ASN A 40 -1.94 3.21 0.64
CA ASN A 40 -1.68 4.61 0.28
C ASN A 40 -0.19 4.85 0.01
N VAL A 41 0.69 4.30 0.85
CA VAL A 41 2.14 4.36 0.66
C VAL A 41 2.52 3.71 -0.67
N ASN A 42 2.02 2.51 -0.96
CA ASN A 42 2.27 1.84 -2.24
C ASN A 42 1.84 2.68 -3.44
N THR A 43 0.63 3.25 -3.39
CA THR A 43 0.11 4.13 -4.45
C THR A 43 1.04 5.31 -4.72
N ILE A 44 1.55 5.95 -3.66
CA ILE A 44 2.49 7.08 -3.78
C ILE A 44 3.82 6.61 -4.39
N LEU A 45 4.37 5.49 -3.92
CA LEU A 45 5.63 4.94 -4.44
C LEU A 45 5.53 4.60 -5.93
N VAL A 46 4.43 3.98 -6.36
CA VAL A 46 4.18 3.64 -7.77
C VAL A 46 4.05 4.91 -8.62
N THR A 47 3.30 5.90 -8.12
CA THR A 47 3.14 7.19 -8.82
C THR A 47 4.49 7.89 -9.02
N ILE A 48 5.34 7.92 -7.99
CA ILE A 48 6.68 8.52 -8.08
C ILE A 48 7.57 7.71 -9.03
N SER A 49 7.51 6.38 -8.98
CA SER A 49 8.29 5.52 -9.90
C SER A 49 8.01 5.85 -11.36
N ILE A 50 6.73 5.94 -11.74
CA ILE A 50 6.33 6.28 -13.12
C ILE A 50 6.85 7.67 -13.52
N ALA A 51 6.78 8.65 -12.62
CA ALA A 51 7.32 9.98 -12.87
C ALA A 51 8.84 9.94 -13.11
N VAL A 52 9.59 9.20 -12.29
CA VAL A 52 11.04 9.03 -12.43
C VAL A 52 11.40 8.34 -13.75
N VAL A 53 10.70 7.27 -14.12
CA VAL A 53 10.92 6.58 -15.40
C VAL A 53 10.68 7.51 -16.58
N THR A 54 9.64 8.33 -16.51
CA THR A 54 9.33 9.31 -17.56
C THR A 54 10.47 10.32 -17.73
N ILE A 55 10.98 10.86 -16.63
CA ILE A 55 12.10 11.81 -16.65
C ILE A 55 13.38 11.15 -17.20
N ALA A 56 13.66 9.90 -16.81
CA ALA A 56 14.82 9.15 -17.30
C ALA A 56 14.82 8.98 -18.82
N ILE A 57 13.67 8.62 -19.39
CA ILE A 57 13.50 8.43 -20.84
C ILE A 57 13.66 9.77 -21.58
N ILE A 58 13.05 10.84 -21.07
CA ILE A 58 13.17 12.19 -21.67
C ILE A 58 14.63 12.65 -21.67
N TRP A 59 15.33 12.48 -20.56
CA TRP A 59 16.73 12.88 -20.44
C TRP A 59 17.65 12.08 -21.38
N ALA A 60 17.45 10.77 -21.48
CA ALA A 60 18.20 9.91 -22.39
C ALA A 60 17.96 10.30 -23.87
N GLY A 61 16.71 10.51 -24.25
CA GLY A 61 16.34 10.92 -25.61
C GLY A 61 16.94 12.28 -26.00
N PHE A 62 16.91 13.26 -25.08
CA PHE A 62 17.52 14.57 -25.31
C PHE A 62 19.03 14.46 -25.58
N LYS A 63 19.74 13.70 -24.74
CA LYS A 63 21.18 13.45 -24.89
C LYS A 63 21.52 12.76 -26.22
N MET A 64 20.73 11.79 -26.65
CA MET A 64 20.95 11.07 -27.90
C MET A 64 20.72 11.93 -29.15
N ILE A 65 19.62 12.70 -29.17
CA ILE A 65 19.22 13.47 -30.36
C ILE A 65 20.04 14.76 -30.50
N PHE A 66 20.27 15.49 -29.40
CA PHE A 66 20.85 16.84 -29.47
C PHE A 66 22.33 16.91 -29.11
N GLN A 67 22.85 15.94 -28.36
CA GLN A 67 24.27 15.93 -27.97
C GLN A 67 25.08 14.86 -28.70
N GLY A 68 24.45 14.10 -29.61
CA GLY A 68 25.10 12.97 -30.31
C GLY A 68 25.65 11.90 -29.36
N ALA A 69 25.15 11.85 -28.12
CA ALA A 69 25.64 10.93 -27.11
C ALA A 69 25.30 9.48 -27.51
N ARG A 70 26.25 8.57 -27.29
CA ARG A 70 26.04 7.16 -27.63
C ARG A 70 25.11 6.52 -26.62
N LEU A 71 24.45 5.42 -27.01
CA LEU A 71 23.62 4.62 -26.11
C LEU A 71 24.36 4.24 -24.81
N ALA A 72 25.65 3.97 -24.91
CA ALA A 72 26.50 3.65 -23.76
C ALA A 72 26.55 4.78 -22.71
N ASP A 73 26.46 6.04 -23.12
CA ASP A 73 26.56 7.20 -22.23
C ASP A 73 25.25 7.46 -21.45
N VAL A 74 24.13 6.93 -21.94
CA VAL A 74 22.80 7.05 -21.31
C VAL A 74 22.25 5.73 -20.79
N ALA A 75 22.93 4.61 -21.07
CA ALA A 75 22.51 3.25 -20.68
C ALA A 75 22.32 3.13 -19.17
N ASN A 76 23.19 3.74 -18.37
CA ASN A 76 23.10 3.67 -16.90
C ASN A 76 21.80 4.27 -16.37
N VAL A 77 21.37 5.41 -16.92
CA VAL A 77 20.08 6.05 -16.57
C VAL A 77 18.91 5.18 -17.03
N LEU A 78 19.01 4.58 -18.21
CA LEU A 78 17.94 3.76 -18.76
C LEU A 78 17.75 2.47 -17.95
N ILE A 79 18.84 1.79 -17.59
CA ILE A 79 18.83 0.60 -16.74
C ILE A 79 18.31 0.94 -15.35
N GLY A 80 18.77 2.05 -14.75
CA GLY A 80 18.25 2.53 -13.48
C GLY A 80 16.75 2.82 -13.54
N GLY A 81 16.29 3.50 -14.59
CA GLY A 81 14.88 3.81 -14.81
C GLY A 81 14.02 2.54 -14.94
N THR A 82 14.42 1.57 -15.76
CA THR A 82 13.66 0.33 -15.93
C THR A 82 13.62 -0.50 -14.64
N LEU A 83 14.69 -0.50 -13.84
CA LEU A 83 14.72 -1.15 -12.53
C LEU A 83 13.75 -0.49 -11.54
N VAL A 84 13.70 0.85 -11.49
CA VAL A 84 12.76 1.61 -10.64
C VAL A 84 11.30 1.33 -11.04
N GLY A 85 11.02 1.33 -12.35
CA GLY A 85 9.69 0.98 -12.88
C GLY A 85 9.29 -0.45 -12.57
N GLY A 86 10.20 -1.41 -12.77
CA GLY A 86 9.98 -2.83 -12.48
C GLY A 86 9.73 -3.07 -10.99
N ALA A 87 10.53 -2.49 -10.11
CA ALA A 87 10.37 -2.62 -8.66
C ALA A 87 8.99 -2.11 -8.18
N ALA A 88 8.49 -1.02 -8.76
CA ALA A 88 7.17 -0.50 -8.45
C ALA A 88 6.03 -1.44 -8.88
N ALA A 89 6.16 -2.09 -10.05
CA ALA A 89 5.19 -3.10 -10.50
C ALA A 89 5.15 -4.30 -9.54
N PHE A 90 6.32 -4.80 -9.11
CA PHE A 90 6.41 -5.87 -8.11
C PHE A 90 5.84 -5.46 -6.75
N ALA A 91 6.11 -4.24 -6.29
CA ALA A 91 5.58 -3.73 -5.04
C ALA A 91 4.05 -3.67 -5.06
N SER A 92 3.44 -3.20 -6.15
CA SER A 92 1.99 -3.18 -6.33
C SER A 92 1.36 -4.58 -6.25
N TYR A 93 2.02 -5.58 -6.85
CA TYR A 93 1.55 -6.97 -6.82
C TYR A 93 1.57 -7.61 -5.42
N ILE A 94 2.57 -7.29 -4.59
CA ILE A 94 2.71 -7.88 -3.24
C ILE A 94 1.83 -7.17 -2.20
N VAL A 95 1.58 -5.87 -2.37
CA VAL A 95 0.81 -5.07 -1.40
C VAL A 95 -0.70 -5.15 -1.63
N THR A 96 -1.13 -5.65 -2.78
CA THR A 96 -2.55 -5.95 -3.07
C THR A 96 -3.02 -7.17 -2.30
#